data_AF-A0A5C4K197-F1
#
_entry.id   AF-A0A5C4K197-F1
#
_cell.length_a   1.000
_cell.length_b   1.000
_cell.length_c   1.000
_cell.angle_alpha   90.00
_cell.angle_beta   90.00
_cell.angle_gamma   90.00
#
_symmetry.space_group_name_H-M   'P 1'
#
loop_
_entity.id
_entity.type
_entity.pdbx_description
1 polymer ?
#
loop_
_entity_poly.entity_id
_entity_poly.type
_entity_poly.pdbx_seq_one_letter_code
_entity_poly.pdbx_strand_id
1 'polypeptide(L)'
;MKLSERIIAVQDRNQAAGGNVAVLEQPRPAAPVPAPARESEARRLPAQQAPITVASDGGASNAPKAQPVDVFAAMKHRAATALFERMGARFNDAAVTEQELRTTAKEELTRIIDAEQVPLSPEERTRLVRDVADDVLGYGPLQRLLDDPDVSEIMVNRMDQIYVERKGKLTLSESRFSSEEHLRKVIERIVSKVGRRIDESSPLVDARLEDGSRVNAVIPPLAVGGSSLTIRKFSKTPLTVQNLINFGTLTPEMAELLNACVKAKLNIIVSGGTGTGKTTLLNVLSSFLPSDERIVTIEDAVELQIQQEHVVRLESRPPNTEGKGEVTIRELLRNSLRMRPDRIVVGEVRGGESLDMLQAMNTGHDGSLSTVHSNSPRDAVARLETLVLMAGMDLPLRAIREQIASAVNLIVQISRLRDGSRRITHVTEVQGMEGDIVTLQDAFVFDYSAGVDTHGRFLGKPVATGIRPRFIDRFEDLGIHVSPSVFAGPQTPAGQNPGGR
;
A
#
# COMPACT_ATOMS: atom_id res chain seq x y z
N MET A 1 59.98 5.66 -12.61
CA MET A 1 59.55 5.22 -13.95
C MET A 1 58.10 5.64 -14.16
N LYS A 2 57.79 6.25 -15.31
CA LYS A 2 56.53 6.95 -15.57
C LYS A 2 55.46 5.99 -16.11
N LEU A 3 54.20 6.27 -15.79
CA LEU A 3 53.00 5.49 -16.15
C LEU A 3 52.84 5.22 -17.66
N SER A 4 53.54 5.99 -18.51
CA SER A 4 53.59 5.86 -19.96
C SER A 4 54.33 4.61 -20.46
N GLU A 5 55.25 4.04 -19.67
CA GLU A 5 56.03 2.85 -20.10
C GLU A 5 55.32 1.51 -19.82
N ARG A 6 54.26 1.50 -18.99
CA ARG A 6 53.46 0.30 -18.71
C ARG A 6 52.32 0.04 -19.69
N ILE A 7 51.91 1.06 -20.46
CA ILE A 7 50.78 0.95 -21.41
C ILE A 7 51.24 0.32 -22.74
N ILE A 8 52.51 0.52 -23.12
CA ILE A 8 53.08 -0.04 -24.36
C ILE A 8 53.31 -1.55 -24.24
N ALA A 9 53.67 -2.06 -23.06
CA ALA A 9 53.95 -3.48 -22.84
C ALA A 9 52.71 -4.41 -22.85
N VAL A 10 51.49 -3.85 -22.80
CA VAL A 10 50.23 -4.63 -22.86
C VAL A 10 49.67 -4.68 -24.29
N GLN A 11 50.04 -3.75 -25.17
CA GLN A 11 49.58 -3.74 -26.56
C GLN A 11 50.36 -4.69 -27.47
N ASP A 12 51.65 -4.95 -27.19
CA ASP A 12 52.47 -5.85 -28.01
C ASP A 12 52.23 -7.36 -27.73
N ARG A 13 51.60 -7.72 -26.61
CA ARG A 13 51.31 -9.14 -26.30
C ARG A 13 50.07 -9.70 -27.00
N ASN A 14 49.19 -8.85 -27.54
CA ASN A 14 47.97 -9.28 -28.22
C ASN A 14 48.10 -9.39 -29.75
N GLN A 15 49.25 -9.05 -30.34
CA GLN A 15 49.48 -9.19 -31.79
C GLN A 15 50.16 -10.50 -32.22
N ALA A 16 50.58 -11.36 -31.28
CA ALA A 16 51.38 -12.56 -31.60
C ALA A 16 50.60 -13.91 -31.58
N ALA A 17 49.27 -13.91 -31.50
CA ALA A 17 48.46 -15.13 -31.52
C ALA A 17 47.39 -15.07 -32.62
N GLY A 18 47.83 -15.10 -33.88
CA GLY A 18 46.96 -15.21 -35.05
C GLY A 18 46.69 -16.67 -35.42
N GLY A 19 45.43 -17.10 -35.33
CA GLY A 19 44.94 -18.39 -35.80
C GLY A 19 43.52 -18.28 -36.35
N ASN A 20 43.40 -18.42 -37.67
CA ASN A 20 42.22 -18.55 -38.54
C ASN A 20 40.82 -18.60 -37.90
N VAL A 21 39.97 -17.61 -38.23
CA VAL A 21 38.52 -17.81 -38.34
C VAL A 21 37.99 -17.05 -39.56
N ALA A 22 37.16 -17.74 -40.34
CA ALA A 22 36.61 -17.32 -41.63
C ALA A 22 35.76 -16.04 -41.55
N VAL A 23 35.86 -15.23 -42.61
CA VAL A 23 35.08 -14.01 -42.83
C VAL A 23 33.65 -14.39 -43.23
N LEU A 24 32.69 -14.15 -42.34
CA LEU A 24 31.28 -14.00 -42.68
C LEU A 24 30.93 -12.52 -42.59
N GLU A 25 30.53 -11.94 -43.73
CA GLU A 25 30.10 -10.54 -43.88
C GLU A 25 28.94 -10.22 -42.92
N GLN A 26 29.09 -9.15 -42.14
CA GLN A 26 28.00 -8.58 -41.35
C GLN A 26 27.14 -7.64 -42.22
N PRO A 27 25.81 -7.67 -42.09
CA PRO A 27 24.91 -6.89 -42.94
C PRO A 27 24.87 -5.41 -42.51
N ARG A 28 24.76 -4.53 -43.51
CA ARG A 28 24.58 -3.07 -43.35
C ARG A 28 23.27 -2.74 -42.63
N PRO A 29 23.19 -1.63 -41.86
CA PRO A 29 21.96 -1.21 -41.20
C PRO A 29 20.90 -0.78 -42.22
N ALA A 30 19.68 -1.30 -42.07
CA ALA A 30 18.54 -0.97 -42.91
C ALA A 30 17.99 0.44 -42.61
N ALA A 31 17.62 1.16 -43.68
CA ALA A 31 16.90 2.42 -43.62
C ALA A 31 15.48 2.24 -43.03
N PRO A 32 14.90 3.27 -42.39
CA PRO A 32 13.57 3.17 -41.79
C PRO A 32 12.48 3.04 -42.85
N VAL A 33 11.61 2.04 -42.66
CA VAL A 33 10.40 1.81 -43.47
C VAL A 33 9.29 2.77 -43.00
N PRO A 34 8.57 3.46 -43.91
CA PRO A 34 7.46 4.33 -43.52
C PRO A 34 6.22 3.51 -43.13
N ALA A 35 5.52 3.97 -42.08
CA ALA A 35 4.26 3.40 -41.62
C ALA A 35 3.09 3.69 -42.59
N PRO A 36 2.07 2.82 -42.69
CA PRO A 36 0.93 3.05 -43.58
C PRO A 36 0.01 4.15 -43.01
N ALA A 37 -0.33 5.11 -43.88
CA ALA A 37 -1.30 6.16 -43.60
C ALA A 37 -2.71 5.55 -43.44
N ARG A 38 -3.38 5.86 -42.34
CA ARG A 38 -4.83 5.67 -42.20
C ARG A 38 -5.52 6.95 -42.69
N GLU A 39 -6.25 6.83 -43.79
CA GLU A 39 -7.18 7.84 -44.27
C GLU A 39 -8.34 8.00 -43.28
N SER A 40 -8.58 9.25 -42.86
CA SER A 40 -9.75 9.67 -42.10
C SER A 40 -10.47 10.72 -42.93
N GLU A 41 -11.49 10.31 -43.68
CA GLU A 41 -12.43 11.21 -44.36
C GLU A 41 -13.22 12.04 -43.34
N ALA A 42 -12.83 13.30 -43.18
CA ALA A 42 -13.66 14.33 -42.55
C ALA A 42 -14.44 15.06 -43.65
N ARG A 43 -15.73 14.71 -43.84
CA ARG A 43 -16.66 15.48 -44.65
C ARG A 43 -16.91 16.85 -44.01
N ARG A 44 -16.32 17.91 -44.60
CA ARG A 44 -16.71 19.31 -44.38
C ARG A 44 -17.80 19.68 -45.38
N LEU A 45 -18.96 20.11 -44.89
CA LEU A 45 -20.00 20.78 -45.69
C LEU A 45 -19.85 22.31 -45.54
N PRO A 46 -20.07 23.10 -46.60
CA PRO A 46 -19.79 24.53 -46.60
C PRO A 46 -20.93 25.38 -46.01
N ALA A 47 -20.55 26.47 -45.34
CA ALA A 47 -21.46 27.49 -44.85
C ALA A 47 -21.92 28.41 -46.00
N GLN A 48 -23.24 28.59 -46.14
CA GLN A 48 -23.86 29.65 -46.92
C GLN A 48 -24.62 30.60 -45.97
N GLN A 49 -24.36 31.90 -46.12
CA GLN A 49 -25.09 33.00 -45.50
C GLN A 49 -26.19 33.51 -46.46
N ALA A 50 -27.39 33.75 -45.95
CA ALA A 50 -28.39 34.71 -46.48
C ALA A 50 -29.50 34.95 -45.41
N PRO A 51 -30.37 35.97 -45.49
CA PRO A 51 -30.60 36.94 -44.41
C PRO A 51 -31.92 36.80 -43.64
N ILE A 52 -31.99 37.63 -42.59
CA ILE A 52 -32.98 37.83 -41.53
C ILE A 52 -34.44 37.95 -42.04
N THR A 53 -35.39 37.32 -41.34
CA THR A 53 -36.74 37.86 -41.13
C THR A 53 -37.19 37.64 -39.68
N VAL A 54 -37.84 38.68 -39.16
CA VAL A 54 -38.26 38.89 -37.78
C VAL A 54 -39.61 38.21 -37.54
N ALA A 55 -39.73 37.43 -36.47
CA ALA A 55 -41.00 37.13 -35.84
C ALA A 55 -40.79 37.04 -34.32
N SER A 56 -41.38 38.00 -33.63
CA SER A 56 -41.49 38.11 -32.18
C SER A 56 -42.45 37.06 -31.63
N ASP A 57 -42.05 36.34 -30.58
CA ASP A 57 -42.99 35.91 -29.54
C ASP A 57 -42.31 35.58 -28.21
N GLY A 58 -42.88 36.15 -27.14
CA GLY A 58 -43.01 35.55 -25.81
C GLY A 58 -41.74 35.29 -25.00
N GLY A 59 -41.31 36.26 -24.20
CA GLY A 59 -40.20 36.14 -23.26
C GLY A 59 -40.37 35.07 -22.17
N ALA A 60 -39.28 34.34 -21.93
CA ALA A 60 -38.88 33.83 -20.62
C ALA A 60 -37.35 33.77 -20.60
N SER A 61 -36.71 34.78 -20.00
CA SER A 61 -35.26 34.86 -19.87
C SER A 61 -34.74 33.78 -18.90
N ASN A 62 -34.23 32.67 -19.42
CA ASN A 62 -33.33 31.80 -18.67
C ASN A 62 -31.91 32.38 -18.78
N ALA A 63 -31.62 33.36 -17.92
CA ALA A 63 -30.25 33.74 -17.63
C ALA A 63 -29.52 32.56 -16.96
N PRO A 64 -28.22 32.36 -17.22
CA PRO A 64 -27.45 31.34 -16.53
C PRO A 64 -27.42 31.66 -15.03
N LYS A 65 -28.01 30.78 -14.20
CA LYS A 65 -27.91 30.88 -12.75
C LYS A 65 -26.44 30.76 -12.34
N ALA A 66 -25.83 31.87 -11.95
CA ALA A 66 -24.56 31.89 -11.25
C ALA A 66 -24.67 30.98 -10.01
N GLN A 67 -23.74 30.04 -9.87
CA GLN A 67 -23.66 29.14 -8.71
C GLN A 67 -23.33 29.94 -7.43
N PRO A 68 -23.88 29.57 -6.26
CA PRO A 68 -23.63 30.26 -5.00
C PRO A 68 -22.23 29.92 -4.46
N VAL A 69 -21.24 30.67 -4.92
CA VAL A 69 -19.86 30.78 -4.43
C VAL A 69 -19.74 32.30 -4.15
N ASP A 70 -19.44 32.89 -2.98
CA ASP A 70 -18.76 32.39 -1.78
C ASP A 70 -18.80 33.42 -0.60
N VAL A 71 -19.97 33.79 -0.07
CA VAL A 71 -20.00 34.72 1.10
C VAL A 71 -19.45 34.03 2.36
N PHE A 72 -19.78 32.74 2.51
CA PHE A 72 -19.39 31.96 3.69
C PHE A 72 -17.90 31.61 3.71
N ALA A 73 -17.27 31.21 2.58
CA ALA A 73 -15.83 30.95 2.61
C ALA A 73 -14.99 32.22 2.49
N ALA A 74 -15.50 33.33 1.94
CA ALA A 74 -14.86 34.64 2.11
C ALA A 74 -14.82 35.07 3.59
N MET A 75 -15.93 34.89 4.32
CA MET A 75 -15.98 35.13 5.77
C MET A 75 -15.05 34.17 6.52
N LYS A 76 -15.07 32.87 6.17
CA LYS A 76 -14.17 31.85 6.74
C LYS A 76 -12.71 32.25 6.56
N HIS A 77 -12.33 32.71 5.37
CA HIS A 77 -10.96 33.11 5.06
C HIS A 77 -10.52 34.33 5.87
N ARG A 78 -11.36 35.37 5.98
CA ARG A 78 -11.07 36.55 6.83
C ARG A 78 -10.94 36.18 8.30
N ALA A 79 -11.87 35.38 8.80
CA ALA A 79 -11.84 34.91 10.19
C ALA A 79 -10.59 34.07 10.49
N ALA A 80 -10.16 33.21 9.55
CA ALA A 80 -8.94 32.43 9.67
C ALA A 80 -7.68 33.32 9.69
N THR A 81 -7.59 34.31 8.81
CA THR A 81 -6.47 35.27 8.77
C THR A 81 -6.39 36.09 10.06
N ALA A 82 -7.52 36.64 10.52
CA ALA A 82 -7.57 37.43 11.76
C ALA A 82 -7.22 36.58 12.99
N LEU A 83 -7.67 35.32 13.05
CA LEU A 83 -7.31 34.40 14.12
C LEU A 83 -5.81 34.09 14.09
N PHE A 84 -5.23 33.89 12.90
CA PHE A 84 -3.81 33.60 12.75
C PHE A 84 -2.93 34.77 13.24
N GLU A 85 -3.28 36.00 12.88
CA GLU A 85 -2.57 37.20 13.34
C GLU A 85 -2.63 37.38 14.86
N ARG A 86 -3.79 37.17 15.48
CA ARG A 86 -3.96 37.31 16.94
C ARG A 86 -3.29 36.22 17.75
N MET A 87 -3.26 35.00 17.21
CA MET A 87 -2.68 33.83 17.87
C MET A 87 -1.19 33.63 17.54
N GLY A 88 -0.64 34.38 16.58
CA GLY A 88 0.69 34.14 15.97
C GLY A 88 1.84 33.85 16.92
N ALA A 89 1.96 34.61 18.01
CA ALA A 89 3.01 34.40 19.02
C ALA A 89 2.77 33.16 19.91
N ARG A 90 1.52 32.75 20.09
CA ARG A 90 1.11 31.62 20.93
C ARG A 90 1.17 30.27 20.21
N PHE A 91 1.14 30.24 18.87
CA PHE A 91 1.29 29.00 18.11
C PHE A 91 2.69 28.38 18.22
N ASN A 92 3.70 29.20 18.51
CA ASN A 92 5.09 28.77 18.65
C ASN A 92 5.51 28.54 20.12
N ASP A 93 4.59 28.70 21.07
CA ASP A 93 4.88 28.51 22.49
C ASP A 93 4.79 27.03 22.85
N ALA A 94 5.95 26.41 23.06
CA ALA A 94 6.07 24.99 23.43
C ALA A 94 5.49 24.67 24.81
N ALA A 95 5.16 25.67 25.64
CA ALA A 95 4.56 25.48 26.95
C ALA A 95 3.04 25.26 26.92
N VAL A 96 2.36 25.54 25.81
CA VAL A 96 0.89 25.46 25.70
C VAL A 96 0.47 24.13 25.10
N THR A 97 -0.47 23.44 25.74
CA THR A 97 -1.00 22.18 25.20
C THR A 97 -1.92 22.41 24.00
N GLU A 98 -2.03 21.46 23.08
CA GLU A 98 -2.91 21.60 21.90
C GLU A 98 -4.38 21.83 22.29
N GLN A 99 -4.80 21.26 23.42
CA GLN A 99 -6.17 21.42 23.92
C GLN A 99 -6.44 22.83 24.47
N GLU A 100 -5.47 23.43 25.17
CA GLU A 100 -5.54 24.83 25.63
C GLU A 100 -5.48 25.81 24.44
N LEU A 101 -4.64 25.51 23.45
CA LEU A 101 -4.51 26.29 22.22
C LEU A 101 -5.82 26.28 21.41
N ARG A 102 -6.47 25.10 21.28
CA ARG A 102 -7.80 24.95 20.65
C ARG A 102 -8.88 25.70 21.40
N THR A 103 -8.86 25.66 22.72
CA THR A 103 -9.87 26.36 23.54
C THR A 103 -9.72 27.87 23.37
N THR A 104 -8.49 28.39 23.51
CA THR A 104 -8.16 29.80 23.32
C THR A 104 -8.51 30.29 21.91
N ALA A 105 -8.17 29.52 20.89
CA ALA A 105 -8.47 29.88 19.50
C ALA A 105 -9.98 29.93 19.23
N LYS A 106 -10.77 29.02 19.81
CA LYS A 106 -12.24 29.06 19.71
C LYS A 106 -12.81 30.32 20.38
N GLU A 107 -12.30 30.70 21.55
CA GLU A 107 -12.74 31.91 22.24
C GLU A 107 -12.41 33.18 21.45
N GLU A 108 -11.19 33.30 20.92
CA GLU A 108 -10.80 34.44 20.08
C GLU A 108 -11.58 34.49 18.76
N LEU A 109 -11.80 33.34 18.13
CA LEU A 109 -12.59 33.27 16.92
C LEU A 109 -14.06 33.66 17.14
N THR A 110 -14.62 33.28 18.29
CA THR A 110 -15.96 33.70 18.72
C THR A 110 -16.04 35.23 18.79
N ARG A 111 -15.02 35.88 19.37
CA ARG A 111 -14.92 37.35 19.42
C ARG A 111 -14.77 38.00 18.04
N ILE A 112 -14.00 37.39 17.14
CA ILE A 112 -13.82 37.87 15.76
C ILE A 112 -15.15 37.82 15.01
N ILE A 113 -15.89 36.71 15.11
CA ILE A 113 -17.18 36.54 14.44
C ILE A 113 -18.22 37.51 15.00
N ASP A 114 -18.23 37.74 16.33
CA ASP A 114 -19.14 38.69 16.96
C ASP A 114 -18.90 40.13 16.50
N ALA A 115 -17.65 40.48 16.21
CA ALA A 115 -17.28 41.80 15.70
C ALA A 115 -17.71 42.04 14.25
N GLU A 116 -17.88 40.99 13.42
CA GLU A 116 -18.28 41.15 12.02
C GLU A 116 -19.79 41.40 11.81
N GLN A 117 -20.63 41.31 12.85
CA GLN A 117 -22.09 41.55 12.81
C GLN A 117 -22.85 40.83 11.67
N VAL A 118 -22.37 39.66 11.24
CA VAL A 118 -23.06 38.86 10.21
C VAL A 118 -24.19 38.06 10.86
N PRO A 119 -25.43 38.11 10.33
CA PRO A 119 -26.54 37.32 10.86
C PRO A 119 -26.34 35.84 10.51
N LEU A 120 -25.74 35.10 11.44
CA LEU A 120 -25.60 33.64 11.38
C LEU A 120 -26.56 32.99 12.37
N SER A 121 -27.17 31.88 11.98
CA SER A 121 -27.87 31.03 12.95
C SER A 121 -26.87 30.44 13.98
N PRO A 122 -27.34 30.05 15.17
CA PRO A 122 -26.48 29.40 16.17
C PRO A 122 -25.73 28.18 15.61
N GLU A 123 -26.38 27.38 14.77
CA GLU A 123 -25.78 26.19 14.13
C GLU A 123 -24.69 26.56 13.12
N GLU A 124 -24.93 27.56 12.28
CA GLU A 124 -23.93 28.07 11.32
C GLU A 124 -22.73 28.67 12.03
N ARG A 125 -22.95 29.37 13.14
CA ARG A 125 -21.88 29.94 13.97
C ARG A 125 -21.02 28.85 14.58
N THR A 126 -21.61 27.82 15.20
CA THR A 126 -20.85 26.70 15.75
C THR A 126 -20.07 25.96 14.65
N ARG A 127 -20.67 25.78 13.46
CA ARG A 127 -20.00 25.18 12.31
C ARG A 127 -18.82 26.03 11.82
N LEU A 128 -19.00 27.34 11.68
CA LEU A 128 -17.94 28.27 11.25
C LEU A 128 -16.78 28.28 12.25
N VAL A 129 -17.09 28.33 13.55
CA VAL A 129 -16.07 28.28 14.61
C VAL A 129 -15.24 27.00 14.52
N ARG A 130 -15.91 25.85 14.37
CA ARG A 130 -15.22 24.57 14.19
C ARG A 130 -14.36 24.56 12.92
N ASP A 131 -14.92 25.00 11.80
CA ASP A 131 -14.26 24.88 10.50
C ASP A 131 -13.04 25.81 10.38
N VAL A 132 -13.07 26.98 10.99
CA VAL A 132 -11.89 27.87 11.05
C VAL A 132 -10.88 27.37 12.08
N ALA A 133 -11.33 26.84 13.23
CA ALA A 133 -10.42 26.22 14.19
C ALA A 133 -9.67 25.03 13.56
N ASP A 134 -10.37 24.18 12.79
CA ASP A 134 -9.74 23.06 12.08
C ASP A 134 -8.77 23.55 10.98
N ASP A 135 -9.07 24.64 10.27
CA ASP A 135 -8.16 25.24 9.28
C ASP A 135 -6.89 25.83 9.94
N VAL A 136 -7.04 26.49 11.09
CA VAL A 136 -5.93 27.20 11.76
C VAL A 136 -5.10 26.25 12.62
N LEU A 137 -5.72 25.29 13.30
CA LEU A 137 -5.06 24.40 14.27
C LEU A 137 -5.00 22.93 13.85
N GLY A 138 -5.95 22.47 13.03
CA GLY A 138 -6.07 21.07 12.61
C GLY A 138 -5.54 20.83 11.20
N TYR A 139 -6.17 19.91 10.47
CA TYR A 139 -5.84 19.58 9.07
C TYR A 139 -6.83 20.20 8.06
N GLY A 140 -7.52 21.27 8.47
CA GLY A 140 -8.54 21.95 7.67
C GLY A 140 -9.64 21.01 7.19
N PRO A 141 -10.02 21.02 5.89
CA PRO A 141 -11.06 20.15 5.34
C PRO A 141 -10.82 18.64 5.53
N LEU A 142 -9.57 18.24 5.78
CA LEU A 142 -9.21 16.83 6.00
C LEU A 142 -9.60 16.35 7.40
N GLN A 143 -9.74 17.23 8.39
CA GLN A 143 -9.98 16.86 9.78
C GLN A 143 -11.21 15.94 9.90
N ARG A 144 -12.32 16.34 9.28
CA ARG A 144 -13.56 15.55 9.27
C ARG A 144 -13.40 14.17 8.61
N LEU A 145 -12.56 14.07 7.58
CA LEU A 145 -12.31 12.80 6.87
C LEU A 145 -11.37 11.89 7.68
N LEU A 146 -10.43 12.48 8.40
CA LEU A 146 -9.55 11.77 9.33
C LEU A 146 -10.32 11.23 10.53
N ASP A 147 -11.27 12.01 11.05
CA ASP A 147 -12.10 11.61 12.19
C ASP A 147 -13.16 10.55 11.84
N ASP A 148 -13.53 10.43 10.56
CA ASP A 148 -14.55 9.50 10.09
C ASP A 148 -14.04 8.04 10.03
N PRO A 149 -14.52 7.11 10.87
CA PRO A 149 -14.02 5.75 10.94
C PRO A 149 -14.28 4.90 9.68
N ASP A 150 -15.24 5.29 8.83
CA ASP A 150 -15.54 4.58 7.58
C ASP A 150 -14.57 4.94 6.44
N VAL A 151 -13.78 6.01 6.59
CA VAL A 151 -12.72 6.41 5.64
C VAL A 151 -11.43 5.65 5.95
N SER A 152 -10.89 4.95 4.96
CA SER A 152 -9.59 4.27 5.05
C SER A 152 -8.46 5.02 4.35
N GLU A 153 -8.76 5.81 3.32
CA GLU A 153 -7.77 6.54 2.54
C GLU A 153 -8.34 7.86 2.02
N ILE A 154 -7.50 8.89 1.96
CA ILE A 154 -7.84 10.23 1.48
C ILE A 154 -6.82 10.61 0.39
N MET A 155 -7.31 11.00 -0.78
CA MET A 155 -6.49 11.39 -1.93
C MET A 155 -6.89 12.78 -2.41
N VAL A 156 -6.04 13.76 -2.14
CA VAL A 156 -6.17 15.13 -2.62
C VAL A 156 -5.35 15.25 -3.89
N ASN A 157 -6.04 15.24 -5.04
CA ASN A 157 -5.38 15.41 -6.33
C ASN A 157 -5.07 16.89 -6.60
N ARG A 158 -5.95 17.77 -6.11
CA ARG A 158 -5.87 19.24 -6.16
C ARG A 158 -6.68 19.83 -5.02
N MET A 159 -6.55 21.14 -4.79
CA MET A 159 -7.31 21.88 -3.77
C MET A 159 -8.84 21.65 -3.88
N ASP A 160 -9.35 21.48 -5.10
CA ASP A 160 -10.77 21.31 -5.42
C ASP A 160 -11.19 19.86 -5.70
N GLN A 161 -10.30 18.87 -5.51
CA GLN A 161 -10.59 17.48 -5.85
C GLN A 161 -10.02 16.52 -4.80
N ILE A 162 -10.90 16.08 -3.89
CA ILE A 162 -10.59 15.13 -2.82
C ILE A 162 -11.40 13.85 -3.02
N TYR A 163 -10.71 12.72 -3.20
CA TYR A 163 -11.29 11.38 -3.19
C TYR A 163 -11.11 10.73 -1.82
N VAL A 164 -12.04 9.86 -1.45
CA VAL A 164 -11.94 9.03 -0.25
C VAL A 164 -12.26 7.58 -0.57
N GLU A 165 -11.53 6.66 0.04
CA GLU A 165 -11.90 5.25 0.05
C GLU A 165 -12.78 4.94 1.25
N ARG A 166 -13.94 4.34 0.99
CA ARG A 166 -14.83 3.77 2.01
C ARG A 166 -15.16 2.34 1.64
N LYS A 167 -14.89 1.39 2.54
CA LYS A 167 -15.20 -0.04 2.34
C LYS A 167 -14.67 -0.56 0.99
N GLY A 168 -13.48 -0.14 0.57
CA GLY A 168 -12.87 -0.53 -0.70
C GLY A 168 -13.32 0.26 -1.93
N LYS A 169 -14.28 1.18 -1.83
CA LYS A 169 -14.78 1.95 -2.97
C LYS A 169 -14.28 3.39 -2.91
N LEU A 170 -13.72 3.86 -4.02
CA LEU A 170 -13.29 5.24 -4.20
C LEU A 170 -14.48 6.11 -4.59
N THR A 171 -14.66 7.22 -3.88
CA THR A 171 -15.73 8.18 -4.12
C THR A 171 -15.18 9.60 -4.04
N LEU A 172 -15.72 10.51 -4.85
CA LEU A 172 -15.41 11.93 -4.74
C LEU A 172 -16.09 12.49 -3.50
N SER A 173 -15.32 13.09 -2.60
CA SER A 173 -15.84 13.75 -1.39
C SER A 173 -16.56 15.05 -1.76
N GLU A 174 -17.25 15.68 -0.82
CA GLU A 174 -17.74 17.07 -0.92
C GLU A 174 -16.73 18.08 -0.32
N SER A 175 -15.77 17.61 0.48
CA SER A 175 -14.75 18.47 1.11
C SER A 175 -13.79 19.07 0.10
N ARG A 176 -13.49 20.37 0.22
CA ARG A 176 -12.57 21.11 -0.66
C ARG A 176 -11.70 22.04 0.17
N PHE A 177 -10.48 22.30 -0.30
CA PHE A 177 -9.67 23.41 0.18
C PHE A 177 -10.14 24.71 -0.46
N SER A 178 -10.01 25.81 0.26
CA SER A 178 -10.38 27.15 -0.23
C SER A 178 -9.42 27.66 -1.32
N SER A 179 -8.17 27.22 -1.31
CA SER A 179 -7.15 27.60 -2.29
C SER A 179 -5.98 26.60 -2.30
N GLU A 180 -5.13 26.68 -3.33
CA GLU A 180 -3.88 25.91 -3.39
C GLU A 180 -2.92 26.31 -2.27
N GLU A 181 -2.85 27.58 -1.92
CA GLU A 181 -2.05 28.08 -0.80
C GLU A 181 -2.52 27.48 0.55
N HIS A 182 -3.84 27.31 0.73
CA HIS A 182 -4.37 26.66 1.93
C HIS A 182 -3.95 25.18 2.00
N LEU A 183 -4.07 24.43 0.90
CA LEU A 183 -3.58 23.05 0.84
C LEU A 183 -2.08 22.98 1.16
N ARG A 184 -1.27 23.89 0.58
CA ARG A 184 0.17 23.96 0.83
C ARG A 184 0.50 24.20 2.30
N LYS A 185 -0.17 25.16 2.96
CA LYS A 185 -0.02 25.43 4.40
C LYS A 185 -0.35 24.21 5.27
N VAL A 186 -1.38 23.44 4.90
CA VAL A 186 -1.72 22.19 5.61
C VAL A 186 -0.64 21.12 5.41
N ILE A 187 -0.11 20.96 4.19
CA ILE A 187 1.00 20.05 3.90
C ILE A 187 2.24 20.44 4.71
N GLU A 188 2.64 21.72 4.68
CA GLU A 188 3.79 22.24 5.44
C GLU A 188 3.63 22.01 6.95
N ARG A 189 2.42 22.19 7.50
CA ARG A 189 2.12 21.93 8.91
C ARG A 189 2.25 20.45 9.27
N ILE A 190 1.75 19.55 8.43
CA ILE A 190 1.90 18.10 8.63
C ILE A 190 3.39 17.73 8.67
N VAL A 191 4.14 18.27 7.72
CA VAL A 191 5.56 17.95 7.52
C VAL A 191 6.45 18.54 8.62
N SER A 192 6.15 19.75 9.09
CA SER A 192 6.90 20.40 10.18
C SER A 192 6.71 19.69 11.52
N LYS A 193 5.49 19.22 11.83
CA LYS A 193 5.21 18.42 13.04
C LYS A 193 6.05 17.14 13.13
N VAL A 194 6.43 16.56 11.99
CA VAL A 194 7.24 15.32 11.93
C VAL A 194 8.74 15.59 11.77
N GLY A 195 9.18 16.85 11.85
CA GLY A 195 10.58 17.24 11.69
C GLY A 195 11.13 17.00 10.28
N ARG A 196 10.26 16.98 9.26
CA ARG A 196 10.65 16.90 7.85
C ARG A 196 10.51 18.27 7.19
N ARG A 197 10.97 18.38 5.94
CA ARG A 197 10.90 19.62 5.16
C ARG A 197 10.33 19.34 3.79
N ILE A 198 9.49 20.27 3.30
CA ILE A 198 8.96 20.26 1.94
C ILE A 198 9.01 21.70 1.42
N ASP A 199 9.69 21.88 0.29
CA ASP A 199 9.86 23.17 -0.38
C ASP A 199 10.22 22.92 -1.86
N GLU A 200 10.41 23.98 -2.65
CA GLU A 200 10.71 23.86 -4.08
C GLU A 200 12.02 23.10 -4.37
N SER A 201 12.96 23.04 -3.41
CA SER A 201 14.20 22.28 -3.54
C SER A 201 14.03 20.80 -3.15
N SER A 202 13.06 20.50 -2.29
CA SER A 202 12.66 19.15 -1.86
C SER A 202 11.14 18.96 -1.97
N PRO A 203 10.60 18.84 -3.20
CA PRO A 203 9.15 18.90 -3.45
C PRO A 203 8.40 17.57 -3.17
N LEU A 204 9.08 16.56 -2.64
CA LEU A 204 8.54 15.24 -2.31
C LEU A 204 8.73 14.96 -0.83
N VAL A 205 7.70 14.44 -0.18
CA VAL A 205 7.81 14.02 1.23
C VAL A 205 6.93 12.83 1.54
N ASP A 206 7.49 11.90 2.29
CA ASP A 206 6.75 10.90 3.06
C ASP A 206 6.80 11.29 4.54
N ALA A 207 5.67 11.24 5.23
CA ALA A 207 5.50 11.68 6.61
C ALA A 207 4.48 10.77 7.34
N ARG A 208 4.33 11.00 8.65
CA ARG A 208 3.41 10.24 9.50
C ARG A 208 2.66 11.17 10.44
N LEU A 209 1.33 11.11 10.45
CA LEU A 209 0.53 11.85 11.42
C LEU A 209 0.70 11.25 12.84
N GLU A 210 0.32 12.02 13.85
CA GLU A 210 0.39 11.63 15.26
C GLU A 210 -0.44 10.36 15.56
N ASP A 211 -1.52 10.12 14.81
CA ASP A 211 -2.35 8.92 14.91
C ASP A 211 -1.74 7.67 14.24
N GLY A 212 -0.57 7.82 13.63
CA GLY A 212 0.16 6.78 12.92
C GLY A 212 -0.15 6.71 11.42
N SER A 213 -1.08 7.50 10.90
CA SER A 213 -1.46 7.51 9.48
C SER A 213 -0.29 7.95 8.59
N ARG A 214 -0.14 7.28 7.44
CA ARG A 214 0.94 7.57 6.48
C ARG A 214 0.52 8.69 5.55
N VAL A 215 1.42 9.62 5.28
CA VAL A 215 1.19 10.77 4.42
C VAL A 215 2.25 10.81 3.33
N ASN A 216 1.82 10.93 2.09
CA ASN A 216 2.69 11.27 0.96
C ASN A 216 2.22 12.60 0.37
N ALA A 217 3.14 13.54 0.15
CA ALA A 217 2.81 14.81 -0.48
C ALA A 217 3.81 15.17 -1.58
N VAL A 218 3.29 15.81 -2.63
CA VAL A 218 4.06 16.32 -3.76
C VAL A 218 3.61 17.74 -4.06
N ILE A 219 4.55 18.68 -4.13
CA ILE A 219 4.27 20.10 -4.43
C ILE A 219 4.87 20.52 -5.78
N PRO A 220 4.46 21.68 -6.34
CA PRO A 220 5.13 22.27 -7.50
C PRO A 220 6.65 22.46 -7.25
N PRO A 221 7.50 22.36 -8.29
CA PRO A 221 7.14 22.22 -9.70
C PRO A 221 6.82 20.79 -10.18
N LEU A 222 6.99 19.75 -9.35
CA LEU A 222 6.74 18.36 -9.76
C LEU A 222 5.25 18.06 -9.92
N ALA A 223 4.41 18.63 -9.05
CA ALA A 223 2.96 18.53 -9.17
C ALA A 223 2.41 19.63 -10.09
N VAL A 224 2.41 19.37 -11.41
CA VAL A 224 1.99 20.34 -12.45
C VAL A 224 0.54 20.84 -12.23
N GLY A 225 -0.34 20.00 -11.69
CA GLY A 225 -1.73 20.35 -11.40
C GLY A 225 -1.95 21.13 -10.10
N GLY A 226 -0.88 21.52 -9.40
CA GLY A 226 -0.92 22.02 -8.03
C GLY A 226 -0.60 20.93 -7.01
N SER A 227 -0.39 21.32 -5.75
CA SER A 227 -0.01 20.42 -4.67
C SER A 227 -0.96 19.22 -4.53
N SER A 228 -0.42 18.04 -4.25
CA SER A 228 -1.16 16.79 -4.05
C SER A 228 -0.76 16.10 -2.75
N LEU A 229 -1.70 15.37 -2.16
CA LEU A 229 -1.54 14.74 -0.85
C LEU A 229 -2.34 13.44 -0.79
N THR A 230 -1.70 12.35 -0.37
CA THR A 230 -2.36 11.08 -0.10
C THR A 230 -2.16 10.70 1.36
N ILE A 231 -3.24 10.40 2.07
CA ILE A 231 -3.23 9.94 3.46
C ILE A 231 -3.83 8.54 3.52
N ARG A 232 -3.03 7.58 3.97
CA ARG A 232 -3.49 6.22 4.29
C ARG A 232 -3.68 6.11 5.80
N LYS A 233 -4.93 6.00 6.24
CA LYS A 233 -5.25 6.05 7.67
C LYS A 233 -4.76 4.81 8.39
N PHE A 234 -4.23 5.01 9.60
CA PHE A 234 -3.91 3.91 10.48
C PHE A 234 -5.20 3.38 11.12
N SER A 235 -5.51 2.09 10.91
CA SER A 235 -6.70 1.48 11.52
C SER A 235 -6.46 1.29 13.02
N LYS A 236 -7.25 1.97 13.86
CA LYS A 236 -7.14 1.81 15.33
C LYS A 236 -7.58 0.43 15.81
N THR A 237 -8.47 -0.23 15.08
CA THR A 237 -8.96 -1.57 15.41
C THR A 237 -8.36 -2.57 14.42
N PRO A 238 -7.51 -3.51 14.87
CA PRO A 238 -7.00 -4.56 14.00
C PRO A 238 -8.13 -5.53 13.67
N LEU A 239 -8.15 -6.02 12.42
CA LEU A 239 -9.07 -7.08 12.05
C LEU A 239 -8.66 -8.39 12.74
N THR A 240 -9.65 -9.15 13.19
CA THR A 240 -9.48 -10.48 13.80
C THR A 240 -9.71 -11.58 12.77
N VAL A 241 -9.28 -12.80 13.10
CA VAL A 241 -9.61 -14.00 12.30
C VAL A 241 -11.12 -14.15 12.10
N GLN A 242 -11.93 -13.87 13.13
CA GLN A 242 -13.39 -13.98 13.02
C GLN A 242 -13.96 -12.96 12.05
N ASN A 243 -13.39 -11.75 11.98
CA ASN A 243 -13.79 -10.78 10.97
C ASN A 243 -13.49 -11.30 9.56
N LEU A 244 -12.31 -11.90 9.33
CA LEU A 244 -11.96 -12.45 8.02
C LEU A 244 -12.85 -13.64 7.61
N ILE A 245 -13.25 -14.48 8.56
CA ILE A 245 -14.24 -15.54 8.34
C ILE A 245 -15.59 -14.95 7.96
N ASN A 246 -16.07 -13.96 8.71
CA ASN A 246 -17.36 -13.30 8.44
C ASN A 246 -17.38 -12.58 7.08
N PHE A 247 -16.23 -12.05 6.64
CA PHE A 247 -16.09 -11.44 5.31
C PHE A 247 -16.01 -12.46 4.18
N GLY A 248 -15.85 -13.75 4.50
CA GLY A 248 -15.59 -14.83 3.54
C GLY A 248 -14.18 -14.80 2.96
N THR A 249 -13.25 -14.06 3.57
CA THR A 249 -11.84 -13.99 3.12
C THR A 249 -11.16 -15.35 3.23
N LEU A 250 -11.48 -16.10 4.28
CA LEU A 250 -10.99 -17.44 4.58
C LEU A 250 -12.10 -18.24 5.29
N THR A 251 -12.01 -19.57 5.25
CA THR A 251 -12.97 -20.44 5.94
C THR A 251 -12.49 -20.81 7.35
N PRO A 252 -13.38 -21.25 8.26
CA PRO A 252 -12.97 -21.72 9.59
C PRO A 252 -11.92 -22.84 9.54
N GLU A 253 -12.05 -23.77 8.59
CA GLU A 253 -11.12 -24.87 8.39
C GLU A 253 -9.73 -24.37 7.95
N MET A 254 -9.71 -23.37 7.08
CA MET A 254 -8.48 -22.72 6.67
C MET A 254 -7.84 -21.94 7.83
N ALA A 255 -8.64 -21.28 8.67
CA ALA A 255 -8.15 -20.61 9.87
C ALA A 255 -7.49 -21.60 10.83
N GLU A 256 -8.11 -22.75 11.03
CA GLU A 256 -7.60 -23.84 11.88
C GLU A 256 -6.23 -24.33 11.37
N LEU A 257 -6.12 -24.59 10.06
CA LEU A 257 -4.83 -24.97 9.45
C LEU A 257 -3.78 -23.88 9.65
N LEU A 258 -4.08 -22.63 9.34
CA LEU A 258 -3.12 -21.52 9.43
C LEU A 258 -2.66 -21.28 10.88
N ASN A 259 -3.56 -21.43 11.85
CA ASN A 259 -3.23 -21.38 13.27
C ASN A 259 -2.25 -22.51 13.66
N ALA A 260 -2.52 -23.74 13.20
CA ALA A 260 -1.62 -24.88 13.41
C ALA A 260 -0.24 -24.64 12.77
N CYS A 261 -0.19 -24.12 11.53
CA CYS A 261 1.05 -23.77 10.85
C CYS A 261 1.89 -22.75 11.65
N VAL A 262 1.25 -21.69 12.17
CA VAL A 262 1.93 -20.67 12.97
C VAL A 262 2.46 -21.27 14.27
N LYS A 263 1.66 -22.06 15.00
CA LYS A 263 2.08 -22.74 16.22
C LYS A 263 3.21 -23.76 16.01
N ALA A 264 3.20 -24.44 14.87
CA ALA A 264 4.23 -25.39 14.47
C ALA A 264 5.53 -24.72 13.98
N LYS A 265 5.66 -23.39 14.10
CA LYS A 265 6.80 -22.61 13.62
C LYS A 265 7.11 -22.83 12.13
N LEU A 266 6.07 -22.94 11.30
CA LEU A 266 6.26 -22.92 9.85
C LEU A 266 6.56 -21.49 9.37
N ASN A 267 7.51 -21.34 8.46
CA ASN A 267 7.81 -20.08 7.81
C ASN A 267 6.75 -19.79 6.74
N ILE A 268 6.05 -18.66 6.88
CA ILE A 268 4.89 -18.32 6.03
C ILE A 268 5.14 -17.02 5.28
N ILE A 269 4.95 -17.06 3.96
CA ILE A 269 4.96 -15.90 3.09
C ILE A 269 3.52 -15.57 2.67
N VAL A 270 3.03 -14.39 3.06
CA VAL A 270 1.76 -13.85 2.56
C VAL A 270 2.02 -13.11 1.26
N SER A 271 1.40 -13.57 0.17
CA SER A 271 1.58 -12.99 -1.15
C SER A 271 0.30 -12.37 -1.71
N GLY A 272 0.44 -11.34 -2.54
CA GLY A 272 -0.68 -10.60 -3.12
C GLY A 272 -0.31 -9.28 -3.78
N GLY A 273 -1.21 -8.77 -4.62
CA GLY A 273 -1.07 -7.47 -5.26
C GLY A 273 -1.12 -6.28 -4.28
N THR A 274 -0.97 -5.07 -4.80
CA THR A 274 -1.20 -3.84 -4.03
C THR A 274 -2.68 -3.75 -3.59
N GLY A 275 -2.91 -3.36 -2.33
CA GLY A 275 -4.26 -3.14 -1.80
C GLY A 275 -5.10 -4.41 -1.58
N THR A 276 -4.53 -5.62 -1.70
CA THR A 276 -5.24 -6.89 -1.47
C THR A 276 -5.40 -7.25 0.00
N GLY A 277 -4.69 -6.58 0.92
CA GLY A 277 -4.77 -6.82 2.37
C GLY A 277 -3.67 -7.73 2.93
N LYS A 278 -2.50 -7.82 2.28
CA LYS A 278 -1.35 -8.62 2.76
C LYS A 278 -0.98 -8.33 4.21
N THR A 279 -0.69 -7.08 4.56
CA THR A 279 -0.32 -6.69 5.93
C THR A 279 -1.45 -6.97 6.92
N THR A 280 -2.71 -6.81 6.49
CA THR A 280 -3.88 -7.17 7.31
C THR A 280 -3.91 -8.67 7.62
N LEU A 281 -3.70 -9.52 6.61
CA LEU A 281 -3.65 -10.97 6.80
C LEU A 281 -2.43 -11.37 7.64
N LEU A 282 -1.27 -10.77 7.40
CA LEU A 282 -0.07 -10.96 8.22
C LEU A 282 -0.34 -10.61 9.69
N ASN A 283 -1.07 -9.53 9.96
CA ASN A 283 -1.46 -9.11 11.31
C ASN A 283 -2.44 -10.10 11.98
N VAL A 284 -3.32 -10.73 11.20
CA VAL A 284 -4.19 -11.81 11.72
C VAL A 284 -3.37 -13.06 12.02
N LEU A 285 -2.45 -13.45 11.13
CA LEU A 285 -1.58 -14.61 11.36
C LEU A 285 -0.66 -14.41 12.57
N SER A 286 -0.15 -13.19 12.77
CA SER A 286 0.69 -12.89 13.94
C SER A 286 -0.09 -12.97 15.26
N SER A 287 -1.42 -12.83 15.25
CA SER A 287 -2.24 -13.05 16.45
C SER A 287 -2.26 -14.52 16.92
N PHE A 288 -1.85 -15.46 16.06
CA PHE A 288 -1.70 -16.88 16.42
C PHE A 288 -0.34 -17.19 17.07
N LEU A 289 0.59 -16.24 17.10
CA LEU A 289 1.89 -16.44 17.75
C LEU A 289 1.69 -16.66 19.27
N PRO A 290 2.34 -17.66 19.87
CA PRO A 290 2.31 -17.87 21.31
C PRO A 290 2.73 -16.62 22.11
N SER A 291 2.14 -16.42 23.28
CA SER A 291 2.39 -15.22 24.12
C SER A 291 3.72 -15.24 24.87
N ASP A 292 4.34 -16.42 24.98
CA ASP A 292 5.64 -16.66 25.63
C ASP A 292 6.84 -16.47 24.69
N GLU A 293 6.60 -16.22 23.40
CA GLU A 293 7.65 -15.97 22.41
C GLU A 293 8.06 -14.49 22.36
N ARG A 294 9.36 -14.24 22.22
CA ARG A 294 9.90 -12.92 21.91
C ARG A 294 9.82 -12.64 20.41
N ILE A 295 9.07 -11.62 20.04
CA ILE A 295 8.80 -11.27 18.63
C ILE A 295 9.56 -10.01 18.25
N VAL A 296 10.29 -10.03 17.14
CA VAL A 296 10.85 -8.82 16.52
C VAL A 296 10.09 -8.54 15.22
N THR A 297 9.52 -7.34 15.11
CA THR A 297 8.88 -6.87 13.88
C THR A 297 9.76 -5.85 13.18
N ILE A 298 9.82 -5.92 11.85
CA ILE A 298 10.63 -5.03 11.02
C ILE A 298 9.77 -4.54 9.85
N GLU A 299 9.54 -3.23 9.77
CA GLU A 299 8.64 -2.64 8.77
C GLU A 299 9.23 -1.36 8.18
N ASP A 300 8.84 -0.99 6.96
CA ASP A 300 9.17 0.34 6.42
C ASP A 300 8.42 1.46 7.15
N ALA A 301 7.17 1.18 7.48
CA ALA A 301 6.35 2.01 8.34
C ALA A 301 5.58 1.05 9.24
N VAL A 302 5.52 1.38 10.52
CA VAL A 302 4.89 0.50 11.51
C VAL A 302 3.38 0.38 11.25
N GLU A 303 2.95 -0.79 10.79
CA GLU A 303 1.56 -1.13 10.45
C GLU A 303 1.06 -2.32 11.29
N LEU A 304 1.94 -3.24 11.67
CA LEU A 304 1.61 -4.42 12.45
C LEU A 304 1.27 -4.07 13.90
N GLN A 305 0.18 -4.63 14.39
CA GLN A 305 -0.35 -4.52 15.74
C GLN A 305 -0.31 -5.89 16.43
N ILE A 306 0.90 -6.27 16.83
CA ILE A 306 1.20 -7.50 17.57
C ILE A 306 0.53 -7.42 18.96
N GLN A 307 -0.18 -8.48 19.34
CA GLN A 307 -0.95 -8.52 20.59
C GLN A 307 -0.14 -9.02 21.79
N GLN A 308 0.98 -9.71 21.50
CA GLN A 308 1.87 -10.28 22.50
C GLN A 308 2.67 -9.17 23.23
N GLU A 309 2.96 -9.40 24.50
CA GLU A 309 3.66 -8.44 25.36
C GLU A 309 5.14 -8.31 24.99
N HIS A 310 5.80 -9.43 24.71
CA HIS A 310 7.25 -9.48 24.49
C HIS A 310 7.65 -9.14 23.04
N VAL A 311 7.26 -7.95 22.58
CA VAL A 311 7.50 -7.48 21.21
C VAL A 311 8.53 -6.36 21.13
N VAL A 312 9.43 -6.44 20.15
CA VAL A 312 10.29 -5.32 19.72
C VAL A 312 9.86 -4.89 18.32
N ARG A 313 9.60 -3.58 18.16
CA ARG A 313 9.17 -3.00 16.89
C ARG A 313 10.29 -2.17 16.29
N LEU A 314 10.74 -2.55 15.11
CA LEU A 314 11.80 -1.87 14.36
C LEU A 314 11.18 -1.27 13.09
N GLU A 315 11.53 -0.01 12.83
CA GLU A 315 11.06 0.74 11.66
C GLU A 315 12.27 1.17 10.84
N SER A 316 12.23 0.97 9.52
CA SER A 316 13.25 1.49 8.62
C SER A 316 13.23 3.01 8.61
N ARG A 317 14.36 3.63 8.31
CA ARG A 317 14.48 5.08 8.25
C ARG A 317 15.05 5.47 6.89
N PRO A 318 14.32 6.22 6.06
CA PRO A 318 14.88 6.74 4.82
C PRO A 318 16.00 7.74 5.12
N PRO A 319 16.90 8.02 4.15
CA PRO A 319 17.91 9.06 4.33
C PRO A 319 17.25 10.43 4.56
N ASN A 320 17.95 11.31 5.28
CA ASN A 320 17.57 12.71 5.40
C ASN A 320 17.76 13.46 4.08
N THR A 321 17.40 14.75 4.04
CA THR A 321 17.55 15.61 2.85
C THR A 321 18.99 15.73 2.34
N GLU A 322 19.99 15.41 3.18
CA GLU A 322 21.41 15.36 2.79
C GLU A 322 21.87 13.97 2.31
N GLY A 323 20.96 13.00 2.20
CA GLY A 323 21.28 11.62 1.80
C GLY A 323 21.92 10.77 2.90
N LYS A 324 21.85 11.18 4.17
CA LYS A 324 22.52 10.52 5.30
C LYS A 324 21.53 9.88 6.27
N GLY A 325 22.05 8.91 7.05
CA GLY A 325 21.33 8.33 8.17
C GLY A 325 20.23 7.35 7.77
N GLU A 326 20.25 6.85 6.54
CA GLU A 326 19.40 5.73 6.14
C GLU A 326 19.65 4.51 7.06
N VAL A 327 18.57 3.82 7.42
CA VAL A 327 18.59 2.53 8.11
C VAL A 327 17.62 1.62 7.38
N THR A 328 18.15 0.62 6.68
CA THR A 328 17.33 -0.24 5.80
C THR A 328 16.71 -1.41 6.56
N ILE A 329 15.64 -2.02 6.02
CA ILE A 329 15.09 -3.29 6.54
C ILE A 329 16.19 -4.34 6.65
N ARG A 330 17.10 -4.40 5.67
CA ARG A 330 18.21 -5.36 5.65
C ARG A 330 19.12 -5.21 6.87
N GLU A 331 19.45 -3.98 7.25
CA GLU A 331 20.28 -3.70 8.43
C GLU A 331 19.56 -4.06 9.74
N LEU A 332 18.27 -3.69 9.84
CA LEU A 332 17.44 -4.04 10.99
C LEU A 332 17.29 -5.55 11.14
N LEU A 333 17.15 -6.28 10.03
CA LEU A 333 17.04 -7.73 10.03
C LEU A 333 18.32 -8.38 10.51
N ARG A 334 19.49 -7.96 10.01
CA ARG A 334 20.78 -8.44 10.52
C ARG A 334 20.98 -8.13 12.01
N ASN A 335 20.58 -6.95 12.43
CA ASN A 335 20.64 -6.57 13.85
C ASN A 335 19.70 -7.44 14.71
N SER A 336 18.51 -7.76 14.19
CA SER A 336 17.50 -8.53 14.92
C SER A 336 17.99 -9.92 15.31
N LEU A 337 18.85 -10.55 14.50
CA LEU A 337 19.46 -11.85 14.80
C LEU A 337 20.30 -11.85 16.09
N ARG A 338 20.73 -10.67 16.57
CA ARG A 338 21.47 -10.52 17.83
C ARG A 338 20.57 -10.22 19.02
N MET A 339 19.27 -10.06 18.80
CA MET A 339 18.28 -9.70 19.82
C MET A 339 17.62 -10.92 20.47
N ARG A 340 18.11 -12.12 20.16
CA ARG A 340 17.56 -13.43 20.56
C ARG A 340 16.03 -13.52 20.32
N PRO A 341 15.54 -13.26 19.09
CA PRO A 341 14.12 -13.41 18.81
C PRO A 341 13.74 -14.89 18.72
N ASP A 342 12.56 -15.25 19.23
CA ASP A 342 11.92 -16.52 18.91
C ASP A 342 11.24 -16.46 17.54
N ARG A 343 10.82 -15.26 17.12
CA ARG A 343 10.17 -14.99 15.82
C ARG A 343 10.63 -13.67 15.23
N ILE A 344 10.78 -13.66 13.91
CA ILE A 344 10.99 -12.43 13.14
C ILE A 344 9.80 -12.28 12.19
N VAL A 345 9.14 -11.12 12.25
CA VAL A 345 8.07 -10.75 11.33
C VAL A 345 8.54 -9.56 10.49
N VAL A 346 8.69 -9.77 9.20
CA VAL A 346 9.07 -8.71 8.26
C VAL A 346 7.80 -8.23 7.55
N GLY A 347 7.47 -6.94 7.68
CA GLY A 347 6.22 -6.40 7.14
C GLY A 347 6.07 -6.65 5.65
N GLU A 348 7.09 -6.34 4.86
CA GLU A 348 7.17 -6.65 3.44
C GLU A 348 8.62 -6.71 2.98
N VAL A 349 8.96 -7.68 2.13
CA VAL A 349 10.27 -7.70 1.44
C VAL A 349 10.14 -7.18 0.01
N ARG A 350 11.05 -6.28 -0.36
CA ARG A 350 11.10 -5.50 -1.60
C ARG A 350 12.48 -5.48 -2.26
N GLY A 351 13.52 -5.99 -1.59
CA GLY A 351 14.89 -5.99 -2.08
C GLY A 351 15.77 -7.07 -1.44
N GLY A 352 17.07 -6.74 -1.33
CA GLY A 352 18.12 -7.65 -0.93
C GLY A 352 18.02 -8.21 0.50
N GLU A 353 17.22 -7.61 1.36
CA GLU A 353 16.85 -8.16 2.68
C GLU A 353 16.18 -9.54 2.57
N SER A 354 15.62 -9.88 1.41
CA SER A 354 15.04 -11.21 1.16
C SER A 354 16.07 -12.33 1.37
N LEU A 355 17.34 -12.11 1.02
CA LEU A 355 18.39 -13.09 1.25
C LEU A 355 18.63 -13.30 2.74
N ASP A 356 18.80 -12.21 3.49
CA ASP A 356 19.02 -12.26 4.93
C ASP A 356 17.78 -12.84 5.67
N MET A 357 16.57 -12.63 5.15
CA MET A 357 15.32 -13.23 5.67
C MET A 357 15.30 -14.75 5.47
N LEU A 358 15.61 -15.22 4.25
CA LEU A 358 15.68 -16.65 3.96
C LEU A 358 16.79 -17.33 4.78
N GLN A 359 17.91 -16.65 4.99
CA GLN A 359 18.97 -17.13 5.88
C GLN A 359 18.49 -17.21 7.33
N ALA A 360 17.79 -16.21 7.85
CA ALA A 360 17.22 -16.26 9.20
C ALA A 360 16.25 -17.45 9.37
N MET A 361 15.37 -17.65 8.39
CA MET A 361 14.43 -18.79 8.32
C MET A 361 15.14 -20.15 8.33
N ASN A 362 16.32 -20.26 7.70
CA ASN A 362 17.12 -21.50 7.68
C ASN A 362 18.04 -21.67 8.91
N THR A 363 18.28 -20.62 9.71
CA THR A 363 19.31 -20.60 10.77
C THR A 363 18.71 -20.46 12.17
N GLY A 364 17.60 -21.14 12.42
CA GLY A 364 17.04 -21.28 13.77
C GLY A 364 16.07 -20.17 14.19
N HIS A 365 15.63 -19.33 13.25
CA HIS A 365 14.52 -18.38 13.47
C HIS A 365 13.26 -18.87 12.75
N ASP A 366 12.92 -20.13 13.03
CA ASP A 366 11.74 -20.80 12.51
C ASP A 366 10.46 -20.02 12.82
N GLY A 367 9.46 -20.20 11.97
CA GLY A 367 8.17 -19.59 12.18
C GLY A 367 8.12 -18.11 11.83
N SER A 368 9.10 -17.63 11.07
CA SER A 368 9.14 -16.26 10.57
C SER A 368 8.00 -16.02 9.59
N LEU A 369 7.43 -14.82 9.65
CA LEU A 369 6.33 -14.41 8.80
C LEU A 369 6.74 -13.21 7.96
N SER A 370 6.37 -13.18 6.69
CA SER A 370 6.65 -12.02 5.84
C SER A 370 5.61 -11.83 4.75
N THR A 371 5.60 -10.66 4.10
CA THR A 371 4.81 -10.44 2.90
C THR A 371 5.66 -10.15 1.67
N VAL A 372 5.15 -10.54 0.50
CA VAL A 372 5.78 -10.26 -0.79
C VAL A 372 4.72 -9.88 -1.81
N HIS A 373 5.06 -8.98 -2.75
CA HIS A 373 4.16 -8.64 -3.84
C HIS A 373 4.25 -9.67 -4.98
N SER A 374 3.21 -10.45 -5.21
CA SER A 374 3.07 -11.31 -6.39
C SER A 374 1.60 -11.56 -6.76
N ASN A 375 1.38 -12.09 -7.97
CA ASN A 375 0.03 -12.39 -8.49
C ASN A 375 -0.38 -13.85 -8.30
N SER A 376 0.57 -14.73 -7.94
CA SER A 376 0.33 -16.15 -7.70
C SER A 376 1.42 -16.75 -6.79
N PRO A 377 1.19 -17.93 -6.18
CA PRO A 377 2.22 -18.63 -5.41
C PRO A 377 3.51 -18.89 -6.21
N ARG A 378 3.38 -19.28 -7.48
CA ARG A 378 4.52 -19.47 -8.38
C ARG A 378 5.28 -18.17 -8.64
N ASP A 379 4.56 -17.07 -8.86
CA ASP A 379 5.18 -15.75 -9.01
C ASP A 379 5.83 -15.28 -7.71
N ALA A 380 5.35 -15.71 -6.53
CA ALA A 380 5.98 -15.37 -5.27
C ALA A 380 7.38 -15.97 -5.16
N VAL A 381 7.56 -17.23 -5.60
CA VAL A 381 8.88 -17.87 -5.69
C VAL A 381 9.79 -17.11 -6.66
N ALA A 382 9.33 -16.84 -7.88
CA ALA A 382 10.11 -16.09 -8.87
C ALA A 382 10.43 -14.66 -8.39
N ARG A 383 9.52 -14.04 -7.63
CA ARG A 383 9.75 -12.73 -7.02
C ARG A 383 10.84 -12.80 -5.97
N LEU A 384 10.79 -13.77 -5.06
CA LEU A 384 11.85 -13.98 -4.07
C LEU A 384 13.20 -14.22 -4.73
N GLU A 385 13.28 -15.00 -5.82
CA GLU A 385 14.51 -15.18 -6.61
C GLU A 385 15.08 -13.83 -7.05
N THR A 386 14.22 -12.99 -7.66
CA THR A 386 14.60 -11.65 -8.13
C THR A 386 15.08 -10.75 -6.99
N LEU A 387 14.37 -10.76 -5.85
CA LEU A 387 14.73 -9.93 -4.70
C LEU A 387 16.06 -10.36 -4.08
N VAL A 388 16.35 -11.66 -4.05
CA VAL A 388 17.65 -12.18 -3.59
C VAL A 388 18.79 -11.73 -4.50
N LEU A 389 18.59 -11.71 -5.83
CA LEU A 389 19.60 -11.20 -6.77
C LEU A 389 19.93 -9.72 -6.53
N MET A 390 18.99 -8.92 -6.01
CA MET A 390 19.23 -7.53 -5.64
C MET A 390 20.12 -7.36 -4.38
N ALA A 391 20.43 -8.45 -3.67
CA ALA A 391 21.30 -8.41 -2.49
C ALA A 391 22.77 -8.12 -2.81
N GLY A 392 23.15 -8.13 -4.11
CA GLY A 392 24.51 -7.83 -4.60
C GLY A 392 25.49 -9.00 -4.44
N MET A 393 24.97 -10.22 -4.23
CA MET A 393 25.75 -11.45 -4.13
C MET A 393 25.63 -12.22 -5.44
N ASP A 394 26.75 -12.70 -5.99
CA ASP A 394 26.75 -13.53 -7.20
C ASP A 394 26.48 -14.99 -6.82
N LEU A 395 25.20 -15.30 -6.58
CA LEU A 395 24.73 -16.65 -6.24
C LEU A 395 24.13 -17.32 -7.48
N PRO A 396 24.50 -18.57 -7.81
CA PRO A 396 23.83 -19.33 -8.85
C PRO A 396 22.32 -19.43 -8.56
N LEU A 397 21.48 -19.30 -9.59
CA LEU A 397 20.02 -19.31 -9.44
C LEU A 397 19.51 -20.57 -8.73
N ARG A 398 20.13 -21.71 -8.99
CA ARG A 398 19.83 -22.97 -8.30
C ARG A 398 20.03 -22.87 -6.78
N ALA A 399 21.13 -22.25 -6.32
CA ALA A 399 21.38 -22.08 -4.89
C ALA A 399 20.33 -21.17 -4.24
N ILE A 400 19.87 -20.13 -4.96
CA ILE A 400 18.77 -19.27 -4.48
C ILE A 400 17.48 -20.06 -4.33
N ARG A 401 17.14 -20.91 -5.32
CA ARG A 401 15.96 -21.78 -5.26
C ARG A 401 16.05 -22.78 -4.12
N GLU A 402 17.23 -23.37 -3.89
CA GLU A 402 17.47 -24.29 -2.78
C GLU A 402 17.24 -23.58 -1.43
N GLN A 403 17.71 -22.32 -1.30
CA GLN A 403 17.44 -21.50 -0.12
C GLN A 403 15.95 -21.22 0.07
N ILE A 404 15.22 -20.84 -0.99
CA ILE A 404 13.78 -20.59 -0.94
C ILE A 404 13.02 -21.85 -0.54
N ALA A 405 13.31 -22.97 -1.21
CA ALA A 405 12.61 -24.24 -1.01
C ALA A 405 12.87 -24.85 0.37
N SER A 406 14.04 -24.60 0.95
CA SER A 406 14.37 -25.01 2.33
C SER A 406 13.73 -24.08 3.36
N ALA A 407 13.73 -22.76 3.11
CA ALA A 407 13.33 -21.77 4.11
C ALA A 407 11.81 -21.61 4.20
N VAL A 408 11.10 -21.55 3.07
CA VAL A 408 9.67 -21.23 3.04
C VAL A 408 8.88 -22.53 3.10
N ASN A 409 7.95 -22.66 4.05
CA ASN A 409 7.08 -23.84 4.12
C ASN A 409 5.74 -23.59 3.45
N LEU A 410 5.19 -22.37 3.59
CA LEU A 410 3.84 -22.04 3.16
C LEU A 410 3.77 -20.68 2.48
N ILE A 411 3.05 -20.63 1.36
CA ILE A 411 2.68 -19.39 0.67
C ILE A 411 1.16 -19.24 0.76
N VAL A 412 0.69 -18.09 1.27
CA VAL A 412 -0.74 -17.76 1.37
C VAL A 412 -1.04 -16.61 0.42
N GLN A 413 -1.74 -16.91 -0.68
CA GLN A 413 -2.06 -15.93 -1.73
C GLN A 413 -3.39 -15.24 -1.45
N ILE A 414 -3.37 -13.94 -1.16
CA ILE A 414 -4.56 -13.09 -1.05
C ILE A 414 -4.74 -12.19 -2.27
N SER A 415 -5.95 -12.21 -2.82
CA SER A 415 -6.32 -11.46 -4.02
C SER A 415 -7.54 -10.59 -3.76
N ARG A 416 -7.57 -9.43 -4.43
CA ARG A 416 -8.77 -8.59 -4.53
C ARG A 416 -9.52 -9.00 -5.79
N LEU A 417 -10.71 -9.56 -5.64
CA LEU A 417 -11.55 -10.00 -6.74
C LEU A 417 -12.23 -8.80 -7.41
N ARG A 418 -12.85 -9.04 -8.58
CA ARG A 418 -13.48 -7.99 -9.41
C ARG A 418 -14.65 -7.30 -8.71
N ASP A 419 -15.31 -7.98 -7.77
CA ASP A 419 -16.37 -7.43 -6.94
C ASP A 419 -15.85 -6.57 -5.77
N GLY A 420 -14.52 -6.41 -5.66
CA GLY A 420 -13.84 -5.67 -4.61
C GLY A 420 -13.59 -6.47 -3.33
N SER A 421 -14.11 -7.70 -3.24
CA SER A 421 -13.88 -8.57 -2.09
C SER A 421 -12.43 -9.03 -2.03
N ARG A 422 -11.91 -9.24 -0.82
CA ARG A 422 -10.58 -9.81 -0.58
C ARG A 422 -10.76 -11.27 -0.21
N ARG A 423 -10.05 -12.17 -0.89
CA ARG A 423 -10.15 -13.63 -0.71
C ARG A 423 -8.77 -14.25 -0.70
N ILE A 424 -8.54 -15.21 0.20
CA ILE A 424 -7.42 -16.13 0.05
C ILE A 424 -7.75 -17.05 -1.11
N THR A 425 -6.93 -16.99 -2.15
CA THR A 425 -7.12 -17.77 -3.38
C THR A 425 -6.36 -19.07 -3.38
N HIS A 426 -5.22 -19.10 -2.69
CA HIS A 426 -4.38 -20.29 -2.58
C HIS A 426 -3.73 -20.34 -1.19
N VAL A 427 -3.68 -21.55 -0.63
CA VAL A 427 -2.77 -21.91 0.46
C VAL A 427 -1.89 -23.03 -0.08
N THR A 428 -0.62 -22.71 -0.31
CA THR A 428 0.29 -23.53 -1.11
C THR A 428 1.50 -23.93 -0.28
N GLU A 429 1.73 -25.23 -0.13
CA GLU A 429 2.95 -25.78 0.46
C GLU A 429 4.10 -25.72 -0.54
N VAL A 430 5.30 -25.39 -0.03
CA VAL A 430 6.55 -25.52 -0.77
C VAL A 430 7.17 -26.87 -0.39
N GLN A 431 7.27 -27.79 -1.35
CA GLN A 431 7.62 -29.20 -1.11
C GLN A 431 9.14 -29.48 -1.15
N GLY A 432 9.91 -28.57 -1.73
CA GLY A 432 11.32 -28.77 -2.06
C GLY A 432 11.59 -28.47 -3.54
N MET A 433 12.57 -29.15 -4.12
CA MET A 433 12.96 -29.00 -5.52
C MET A 433 13.01 -30.33 -6.26
N GLU A 434 12.57 -30.32 -7.52
CA GLU A 434 12.79 -31.38 -8.49
C GLU A 434 13.65 -30.81 -9.63
N GLY A 435 14.91 -31.23 -9.70
CA GLY A 435 15.89 -30.61 -10.58
C GLY A 435 16.10 -29.13 -10.22
N ASP A 436 15.77 -28.23 -11.14
CA ASP A 436 15.91 -26.78 -10.96
C ASP A 436 14.57 -26.08 -10.66
N ILE A 437 13.49 -26.84 -10.44
CA ILE A 437 12.14 -26.30 -10.23
C ILE A 437 11.75 -26.47 -8.76
N VAL A 438 11.28 -25.39 -8.14
CA VAL A 438 10.65 -25.45 -6.81
C VAL A 438 9.25 -26.05 -6.96
N THR A 439 8.99 -27.15 -6.27
CA THR A 439 7.72 -27.88 -6.33
C THR A 439 6.74 -27.29 -5.33
N LEU A 440 5.53 -26.99 -5.81
CA LEU A 440 4.46 -26.36 -5.04
C LEU A 440 3.23 -27.27 -5.01
N GLN A 441 2.51 -27.30 -3.90
CA GLN A 441 1.31 -28.10 -3.73
C GLN A 441 0.19 -27.31 -3.04
N ASP A 442 -0.93 -27.12 -3.73
CA ASP A 442 -2.06 -26.40 -3.16
C ASP A 442 -2.84 -27.28 -2.17
N ALA A 443 -2.98 -26.79 -0.94
CA ALA A 443 -3.84 -27.36 0.10
C ALA A 443 -5.27 -26.77 0.02
N PHE A 444 -5.37 -25.49 -0.35
CA PHE A 444 -6.65 -24.82 -0.60
C PHE A 444 -6.59 -23.99 -1.88
N VAL A 445 -7.73 -23.93 -2.57
CA VAL A 445 -7.97 -23.07 -3.74
C VAL A 445 -9.31 -22.35 -3.62
N PHE A 446 -9.47 -21.19 -4.24
CA PHE A 446 -10.77 -20.53 -4.32
C PHE A 446 -11.64 -21.14 -5.41
N ASP A 447 -12.87 -21.51 -5.06
CA ASP A 447 -13.83 -22.08 -5.99
C ASP A 447 -14.46 -21.02 -6.91
N TYR A 448 -13.83 -20.79 -8.06
CA TYR A 448 -14.40 -19.92 -9.09
C TYR A 448 -15.59 -20.55 -9.83
N SER A 449 -15.81 -21.87 -9.70
CA SER A 449 -16.86 -22.57 -10.44
C SER A 449 -18.27 -22.27 -9.92
N ALA A 450 -18.39 -21.84 -8.67
CA ALA A 450 -19.62 -21.32 -8.07
C ALA A 450 -20.18 -20.07 -8.79
N GLY A 451 -19.39 -19.43 -9.65
CA GLY A 451 -19.82 -18.32 -10.49
C GLY A 451 -20.01 -17.01 -9.72
N VAL A 452 -20.81 -16.11 -10.33
CA VAL A 452 -21.12 -14.78 -9.80
C VAL A 452 -22.63 -14.59 -9.71
N ASP A 453 -23.08 -13.78 -8.75
CA ASP A 453 -24.49 -13.38 -8.64
C ASP A 453 -24.89 -12.32 -9.69
N THR A 454 -26.17 -11.93 -9.69
CA THR A 454 -26.71 -10.90 -10.60
C THR A 454 -26.07 -9.52 -10.45
N HIS A 455 -25.36 -9.27 -9.35
CA HIS A 455 -24.64 -8.03 -9.07
C HIS A 455 -23.13 -8.17 -9.31
N GLY A 456 -22.67 -9.30 -9.88
CA GLY A 456 -21.27 -9.56 -10.17
C GLY A 456 -20.43 -9.98 -8.97
N ARG A 457 -21.05 -10.29 -7.81
CA ARG A 457 -20.33 -10.77 -6.62
C ARG A 457 -20.00 -12.25 -6.75
N PHE A 458 -18.79 -12.64 -6.36
CA PHE A 458 -18.39 -14.04 -6.39
C PHE A 458 -19.13 -14.86 -5.33
N LEU A 459 -19.71 -15.98 -5.73
CA LEU A 459 -20.39 -16.94 -4.85
C LEU A 459 -19.44 -18.00 -4.28
N GLY A 460 -18.23 -18.07 -4.84
CA GLY A 460 -17.17 -18.99 -4.44
C GLY A 460 -16.66 -18.76 -3.03
N LYS A 461 -16.09 -19.83 -2.45
CA LYS A 461 -15.33 -19.78 -1.21
C LYS A 461 -14.01 -20.54 -1.37
N PRO A 462 -13.02 -20.30 -0.50
CA PRO A 462 -11.86 -21.17 -0.42
C PRO A 462 -12.30 -22.60 -0.04
N VAL A 463 -11.76 -23.60 -0.74
CA VAL A 463 -12.06 -25.02 -0.55
C VAL A 463 -10.75 -25.82 -0.48
N ALA A 464 -10.74 -26.86 0.33
CA ALA A 464 -9.59 -27.77 0.40
C ALA A 464 -9.46 -28.56 -0.90
N THR A 465 -8.23 -28.85 -1.33
CA THR A 465 -7.98 -29.67 -2.52
C THR A 465 -8.11 -31.18 -2.25
N GLY A 466 -8.23 -31.58 -0.98
CA GLY A 466 -8.17 -32.97 -0.54
C GLY A 466 -6.74 -33.45 -0.26
N ILE A 467 -5.73 -32.64 -0.57
CA ILE A 467 -4.32 -32.99 -0.41
C ILE A 467 -3.88 -32.63 1.01
N ARG A 468 -3.23 -33.58 1.67
CA ARG A 468 -2.62 -33.41 2.99
C ARG A 468 -1.18 -32.93 2.84
N PRO A 469 -0.83 -31.74 3.36
CA PRO A 469 0.54 -31.25 3.33
C PRO A 469 1.52 -32.15 4.10
N ARG A 470 2.81 -32.15 3.70
CA ARG A 470 3.84 -32.94 4.39
C ARG A 470 4.15 -32.40 5.78
N PHE A 471 4.03 -31.09 5.98
CA PHE A 471 4.24 -30.49 7.29
C PHE A 471 3.21 -30.91 8.36
N ILE A 472 2.17 -31.70 8.03
CA ILE A 472 1.27 -32.30 9.03
C ILE A 472 2.04 -33.22 9.98
N ASP A 473 3.06 -33.93 9.50
CA ASP A 473 3.84 -34.83 10.35
C ASP A 473 4.48 -34.05 11.53
N ARG A 474 4.93 -32.81 11.26
CA ARG A 474 5.44 -31.87 12.30
C ARG A 474 4.37 -31.49 13.31
N PHE A 475 3.09 -31.47 12.92
CA PHE A 475 2.00 -31.17 13.86
C PHE A 475 1.84 -32.30 14.87
N GLU A 476 1.91 -33.56 14.42
CA GLU A 476 1.83 -34.74 15.29
C GLU A 476 2.98 -34.75 16.32
N ASP A 477 4.21 -34.48 15.87
CA ASP A 477 5.40 -34.40 16.73
C ASP A 477 5.27 -33.31 17.83
N LEU A 478 4.56 -32.23 17.53
CA LEU A 478 4.33 -31.11 18.45
C LEU A 478 3.02 -31.23 19.24
N GLY A 479 2.25 -32.31 19.06
CA GLY A 479 0.94 -32.50 19.69
C GLY A 479 -0.11 -31.48 19.23
N ILE A 480 0.05 -30.90 18.04
CA ILE A 480 -0.89 -29.97 17.42
C ILE A 480 -1.90 -30.79 16.63
N HIS A 481 -3.18 -30.71 17.01
CA HIS A 481 -4.26 -31.42 16.33
C HIS A 481 -5.04 -30.50 15.40
N VAL A 482 -5.35 -31.02 14.21
CA VAL A 482 -6.18 -30.36 13.19
C VAL A 482 -7.32 -31.30 12.82
N SER A 483 -8.53 -30.76 12.70
CA SER A 483 -9.74 -31.52 12.41
C SER A 483 -9.64 -32.20 11.04
N PRO A 484 -10.08 -33.48 10.90
CA PRO A 484 -10.04 -34.17 9.61
C PRO A 484 -10.82 -33.46 8.49
N SER A 485 -11.84 -32.67 8.85
CA SER A 485 -12.62 -31.83 7.93
C SER A 485 -11.80 -30.77 7.22
N VAL A 486 -10.63 -30.37 7.76
CA VAL A 486 -9.75 -29.36 7.15
C VAL A 486 -9.28 -29.78 5.76
N PHE A 487 -9.10 -31.08 5.54
CA PHE A 487 -8.67 -31.64 4.26
C PHE A 487 -9.81 -32.35 3.52
N ALA A 488 -11.07 -32.16 3.93
CA ALA A 488 -12.19 -32.71 3.20
C ALA A 488 -12.35 -31.93 1.88
N GLY A 489 -11.95 -32.56 0.76
CA GLY A 489 -12.13 -31.99 -0.57
C GLY A 489 -13.61 -31.74 -0.89
N PRO A 490 -13.91 -30.92 -1.92
CA PRO A 490 -15.28 -30.72 -2.36
C PRO A 490 -15.91 -32.07 -2.71
N GLN A 491 -17.00 -32.42 -2.02
CA GLN A 491 -17.76 -33.62 -2.37
C GLN A 491 -18.32 -33.43 -3.78
N THR A 492 -17.79 -34.17 -4.75
CA THR A 492 -18.44 -34.32 -6.05
C THR A 492 -19.86 -34.80 -5.78
N PRO A 493 -20.92 -34.12 -6.29
CA PRO A 493 -22.26 -34.65 -6.18
C PRO A 493 -22.23 -36.08 -6.74
N ALA A 494 -22.61 -37.06 -5.92
CA ALA A 494 -22.67 -38.46 -6.33
C ALA A 494 -23.44 -38.50 -7.66
N GLY A 495 -22.75 -38.96 -8.72
CA GLY A 495 -23.30 -38.98 -10.06
C GLY A 495 -24.66 -39.65 -10.05
N GLN A 496 -25.66 -38.96 -10.61
CA GLN A 496 -26.85 -39.63 -11.10
C GLN A 496 -26.38 -40.69 -12.10
N ASN A 497 -26.54 -41.96 -11.73
CA ASN A 497 -26.38 -43.12 -12.60
C ASN A 497 -27.05 -42.83 -13.96
N PRO A 498 -26.34 -42.79 -15.09
CA PRO A 498 -26.97 -42.81 -16.41
C PRO A 498 -27.22 -44.28 -16.82
N GLY A 499 -27.82 -45.05 -15.93
CA GLY A 499 -28.07 -46.48 -16.10
C GLY A 499 -29.49 -46.81 -15.64
N GLY A 500 -30.46 -46.55 -16.50
CA GLY A 500 -31.86 -46.75 -16.18
C GLY A 500 -32.82 -46.40 -17.31
N ARG A 501 -32.61 -46.98 -18.49
CA ARG A 501 -33.66 -47.55 -19.37
C ARG A 501 -33.04 -48.22 -20.59
#